data_AF-A0AAW8V804-F1
#
_entry.id   AF-A0AAW8V804-F1
#
_cell.length_a   1.000
_cell.length_b   1.000
_cell.length_c   1.000
_cell.angle_alpha   90.00
_cell.angle_beta   90.00
_cell.angle_gamma   90.00
#
_symmetry.space_group_name_H-M   'P 1'
#
loop_
_entity.id
_entity.type
_entity.pdbx_description
1 polymer ?
#
loop_
_entity_poly.entity_id
_entity_poly.type
_entity_poly.pdbx_seq_one_letter_code
_entity_poly.pdbx_strand_id
1 'polypeptide(L)'
;MLTKFIKKSTALLVLSLFAGVVSAQSESSLVAGKYGEVEGQKVQKVLSAGKVADVLLIALAPEKLLGVSSELPKKGMPYFSEQVQKFEVTGRLAGRGSTAPLEKLVALKPDIIVDVGSVSKSYLATAERVNQQTQLPFVLVDGKFPQTAQQIREVAKLIGSEEKGEKLATYAEKVLALTENSVRNEKQPVSVYFARGADGLETGLAGSIHGEVLDWVGLKNVADVAGEKKIARVSMEQLLQWQPNVILTHDKNFYELLKTADVWQQLSAVKNKQFYLVPAEPFGWLDQPPSVNRLLGAVWLAHHFAAEKVDAKQYAMLINDYFALFYGHQLDQKAQAKFGIK
;
A
#
# COMPACT_ATOMS: atom_id res chain seq x y z
N MET A 1 -4.71 5.58 88.23
CA MET A 1 -3.66 5.01 87.35
C MET A 1 -4.37 4.34 86.18
N LEU A 2 -3.79 4.44 84.98
CA LEU A 2 -4.36 4.13 83.66
C LEU A 2 -5.22 5.26 83.06
N THR A 3 -4.63 6.02 82.13
CA THR A 3 -5.06 6.15 80.73
C THR A 3 -4.32 7.34 80.09
N LYS A 4 -3.47 7.07 79.10
CA LYS A 4 -3.35 7.84 77.84
C LYS A 4 -2.30 7.18 76.93
N PHE A 5 -2.80 6.33 76.04
CA PHE A 5 -2.06 5.79 74.90
C PHE A 5 -2.10 6.80 73.76
N ILE A 6 -0.92 7.19 73.27
CA ILE A 6 -0.73 7.95 72.04
C ILE A 6 -0.78 6.95 70.88
N LYS A 7 -1.84 6.96 70.08
CA LYS A 7 -1.86 6.28 68.77
C LYS A 7 -1.45 7.28 67.70
N LYS A 8 -0.24 7.11 67.16
CA LYS A 8 0.19 7.73 65.90
C LYS A 8 -0.62 7.10 64.76
N SER A 9 -1.33 7.93 64.02
CA SER A 9 -2.04 7.55 62.80
C SER A 9 -1.04 7.52 61.65
N THR A 10 -0.77 6.32 61.11
CA THR A 10 -0.03 6.13 59.86
C THR A 10 -1.07 6.12 58.74
N ALA A 11 -1.06 7.16 57.91
CA ALA A 11 -1.89 7.23 56.70
C ALA A 11 -1.34 6.23 55.67
N LEU A 12 -2.13 5.22 55.33
CA LEU A 12 -1.83 4.26 54.27
C LEU A 12 -2.33 4.85 52.95
N LEU A 13 -1.40 5.25 52.09
CA LEU A 13 -1.68 5.73 50.74
C LEU A 13 -2.02 4.50 49.86
N VAL A 14 -3.28 4.32 49.50
CA VAL A 14 -3.70 3.31 48.52
C VAL A 14 -3.48 3.91 47.13
N LEU A 15 -2.36 3.56 46.49
CA LEU A 15 -2.17 3.79 45.06
C LEU A 15 -3.02 2.77 44.29
N SER A 16 -4.16 3.22 43.79
CA SER A 16 -4.97 2.51 42.81
C SER A 16 -4.28 2.55 41.44
N LEU A 17 -3.53 1.49 41.12
CA LEU A 17 -3.05 1.21 39.76
C LEU A 17 -4.25 0.86 38.87
N PHE A 18 -4.75 1.85 38.13
CA PHE A 18 -5.56 1.61 36.94
C PHE A 18 -4.64 1.02 35.85
N ALA A 19 -4.46 -0.30 35.88
CA ALA A 19 -4.00 -1.02 34.70
C ALA A 19 -5.14 -0.97 33.67
N GLY A 20 -5.02 -0.05 32.71
CA GLY A 20 -5.90 -0.04 31.54
C GLY A 20 -5.77 -1.38 30.83
N VAL A 21 -6.81 -2.20 30.92
CA VAL A 21 -6.97 -3.38 30.08
C VAL A 21 -7.10 -2.85 28.66
N VAL A 22 -6.02 -2.90 27.89
CA VAL A 22 -6.09 -2.83 26.43
C VAL A 22 -6.90 -4.06 26.03
N SER A 23 -8.17 -3.84 25.72
CA SER A 23 -8.99 -4.85 25.07
C SER A 23 -8.32 -5.10 23.72
N ALA A 24 -7.58 -6.21 23.61
CA ALA A 24 -7.19 -6.75 22.33
C ALA A 24 -8.49 -7.14 21.62
N GLN A 25 -9.04 -6.22 20.84
CA GLN A 25 -10.03 -6.54 19.82
C GLN A 25 -9.40 -7.64 18.98
N SER A 26 -10.00 -8.83 18.97
CA SER A 26 -9.61 -9.87 18.03
C SER A 26 -9.86 -9.32 16.62
N GLU A 27 -8.84 -8.74 16.00
CA GLU A 27 -8.92 -8.35 14.59
C GLU A 27 -9.28 -9.61 13.82
N SER A 28 -10.43 -9.59 13.15
CA SER A 28 -10.82 -10.67 12.26
C SER A 28 -9.72 -10.90 11.24
N SER A 29 -9.31 -12.14 11.05
CA SER A 29 -8.26 -12.47 10.08
C SER A 29 -8.62 -11.96 8.69
N LEU A 30 -7.63 -11.43 7.98
CA LEU A 30 -7.70 -11.02 6.58
C LEU A 30 -7.51 -12.18 5.60
N VAL A 31 -7.17 -13.38 6.06
CA VAL A 31 -7.15 -14.58 5.23
C VAL A 31 -8.57 -14.86 4.72
N ALA A 32 -8.83 -14.48 3.48
CA ALA A 32 -10.15 -14.56 2.85
C ALA A 32 -10.38 -15.91 2.15
N GLY A 33 -9.31 -16.59 1.76
CA GLY A 33 -9.37 -17.91 1.13
C GLY A 33 -8.08 -18.68 1.37
N LYS A 34 -8.23 -19.98 1.67
CA LYS A 34 -7.13 -20.92 1.87
C LYS A 34 -7.51 -22.25 1.23
N TYR A 35 -6.71 -22.68 0.26
CA TYR A 35 -6.94 -23.89 -0.51
C TYR A 35 -5.69 -24.77 -0.47
N GLY A 36 -5.85 -26.04 -0.14
CA GLY A 36 -4.74 -26.97 0.13
C GLY A 36 -4.15 -26.82 1.55
N GLU A 37 -3.27 -27.75 1.91
CA GLU A 37 -2.60 -27.75 3.21
C GLU A 37 -1.44 -26.75 3.25
N VAL A 38 -1.50 -25.80 4.19
CA VAL A 38 -0.44 -24.79 4.43
C VAL A 38 0.11 -24.91 5.87
N GLU A 39 -0.64 -25.54 6.77
CA GLU A 39 -0.30 -25.59 8.20
C GLU A 39 0.81 -26.59 8.50
N GLY A 40 1.73 -26.20 9.39
CA GLY A 40 2.82 -27.07 9.87
C GLY A 40 3.99 -27.23 8.90
N GLN A 41 3.93 -26.65 7.69
CA GLN A 41 5.03 -26.70 6.73
C GLN A 41 5.97 -25.51 6.92
N LYS A 42 7.29 -25.78 6.86
CA LYS A 42 8.30 -24.73 6.81
C LYS A 42 8.35 -24.15 5.39
N VAL A 43 7.68 -23.03 5.18
CA VAL A 43 7.63 -22.34 3.88
C VAL A 43 9.00 -21.76 3.53
N GLN A 44 9.55 -22.15 2.37
CA GLN A 44 10.83 -21.68 1.82
C GLN A 44 10.69 -21.19 0.37
N LYS A 45 9.67 -21.63 -0.35
CA LYS A 45 9.43 -21.33 -1.76
C LYS A 45 8.06 -20.73 -1.96
N VAL A 46 8.02 -19.44 -2.26
CA VAL A 46 6.79 -18.67 -2.42
C VAL A 46 6.66 -18.23 -3.87
N LEU A 47 5.45 -18.34 -4.40
CA LEU A 47 5.03 -17.65 -5.62
C LEU A 47 4.03 -16.55 -5.30
N SER A 48 4.21 -15.40 -5.93
CA SER A 48 3.21 -14.34 -5.99
C SER A 48 2.18 -14.65 -7.06
N ALA A 49 0.89 -14.46 -6.76
CA ALA A 49 -0.18 -14.65 -7.74
C ALA A 49 -0.32 -13.46 -8.71
N GLY A 50 0.14 -12.27 -8.33
CA GLY A 50 -0.05 -11.05 -9.09
C GLY A 50 0.81 -9.88 -8.62
N LYS A 51 0.75 -8.77 -9.36
CA LYS A 51 1.57 -7.58 -9.15
C LYS A 51 1.49 -7.01 -7.73
N VAL A 52 0.31 -7.02 -7.12
CA VAL A 52 0.14 -6.51 -5.74
C VAL A 52 0.94 -7.38 -4.75
N ALA A 53 0.84 -8.71 -4.91
CA ALA A 53 1.59 -9.68 -4.13
C ALA A 53 3.10 -9.63 -4.40
N ASP A 54 3.53 -9.40 -5.65
CA ASP A 54 4.95 -9.20 -5.99
C ASP A 54 5.58 -8.15 -5.08
N VAL A 55 4.96 -6.96 -5.00
CA VAL A 55 5.52 -5.83 -4.25
C VAL A 55 5.62 -6.14 -2.75
N LEU A 56 4.60 -6.76 -2.16
CA LEU A 56 4.61 -7.12 -0.74
C LEU A 56 5.65 -8.21 -0.45
N LEU A 57 5.71 -9.26 -1.27
CA LEU A 57 6.60 -10.39 -1.03
C LEU A 57 8.07 -10.04 -1.30
N ILE A 58 8.35 -9.15 -2.26
CA ILE A 58 9.69 -8.58 -2.45
C ILE A 58 10.15 -7.85 -1.19
N ALA A 59 9.24 -7.14 -0.51
CA ALA A 59 9.60 -6.43 0.71
C ALA A 59 9.76 -7.34 1.93
N LEU A 60 8.97 -8.40 1.98
CA LEU A 60 8.83 -9.23 3.16
C LEU A 60 9.81 -10.42 3.20
N ALA A 61 10.00 -11.10 2.06
CA ALA A 61 10.80 -12.32 1.98
C ALA A 61 11.33 -12.56 0.57
N PRO A 62 12.14 -11.65 -0.02
CA PRO A 62 12.69 -11.83 -1.35
C PRO A 62 13.53 -13.10 -1.47
N GLU A 63 14.16 -13.55 -0.38
CA GLU A 63 14.92 -14.79 -0.31
C GLU A 63 14.08 -16.06 -0.57
N LYS A 64 12.76 -16.00 -0.35
CA LYS A 64 11.83 -17.12 -0.54
C LYS A 64 11.12 -17.09 -1.89
N LEU A 65 11.18 -15.98 -2.63
CA LEU A 65 10.49 -15.85 -3.90
C LEU A 65 11.18 -16.65 -5.01
N LEU A 66 10.39 -17.45 -5.73
CA LEU A 66 10.87 -18.19 -6.91
C LEU A 66 10.90 -17.34 -8.20
N GLY A 67 10.31 -16.15 -8.15
CA GLY A 67 10.17 -15.22 -9.28
C GLY A 67 9.04 -14.24 -9.03
N VAL A 68 8.69 -13.47 -10.06
CA VAL A 68 7.63 -12.45 -10.00
C VAL A 68 6.54 -12.70 -11.03
N SER A 69 5.31 -12.29 -10.72
CA SER A 69 4.16 -12.52 -11.59
C SER A 69 4.19 -11.69 -12.88
N SER A 70 4.99 -10.63 -12.92
CA SER A 70 5.10 -9.67 -14.02
C SER A 70 6.48 -9.01 -14.04
N GLU A 71 6.86 -8.47 -15.20
CA GLU A 71 8.12 -7.72 -15.33
C GLU A 71 8.23 -6.58 -14.31
N LEU A 72 9.39 -6.51 -13.66
CA LEU A 72 9.73 -5.40 -12.76
C LEU A 72 9.93 -4.10 -13.56
N PRO A 73 9.51 -2.93 -13.04
CA PRO A 73 9.73 -1.66 -13.71
C PRO A 73 11.22 -1.40 -13.91
N LYS A 74 11.65 -1.13 -15.16
CA LYS A 74 13.06 -0.85 -15.49
C LYS A 74 13.66 0.28 -14.65
N LYS A 75 12.87 1.33 -14.38
CA LYS A 75 13.29 2.46 -13.54
C LYS A 75 13.38 2.11 -12.04
N GLY A 76 12.72 1.04 -11.61
CA GLY A 76 12.79 0.54 -10.25
C GLY A 76 14.02 -0.33 -9.97
N MET A 77 14.66 -0.89 -11.01
CA MET A 77 15.81 -1.79 -10.86
C MET A 77 16.93 -1.28 -9.94
N PRO A 78 17.34 0.01 -9.99
CA PRO A 78 18.41 0.51 -9.13
C PRO A 78 18.13 0.42 -7.63
N TYR A 79 16.86 0.29 -7.22
CA TYR A 79 16.44 0.24 -5.82
C TYR A 79 16.30 -1.19 -5.29
N PHE A 80 16.44 -2.20 -6.15
CA PHE A 80 16.32 -3.60 -5.78
C PHE A 80 17.69 -4.24 -5.54
N SER A 81 17.72 -5.29 -4.70
CA SER A 81 18.91 -6.14 -4.55
C SER A 81 19.22 -6.89 -5.84
N GLU A 82 20.46 -7.36 -5.99
CA GLU A 82 20.89 -8.14 -7.17
C GLU A 82 20.02 -9.38 -7.39
N GLN A 83 19.59 -10.03 -6.29
CA GLN A 83 18.66 -11.18 -6.36
C GLN A 83 17.34 -10.78 -7.03
N VAL A 84 16.72 -9.70 -6.55
CA VAL A 84 15.40 -9.27 -7.03
C VAL A 84 15.47 -8.81 -8.50
N GLN A 85 16.57 -8.15 -8.89
CA GLN A 85 16.79 -7.73 -10.29
C GLN A 85 16.88 -8.92 -11.26
N LYS A 86 17.22 -10.12 -10.78
CA LYS A 86 17.36 -11.35 -11.57
C LYS A 86 16.12 -12.24 -11.55
N PHE A 87 15.04 -11.85 -10.88
CA PHE A 87 13.84 -12.67 -10.85
C PHE A 87 13.25 -12.88 -12.25
N GLU A 88 12.95 -14.14 -12.55
CA GLU A 88 12.22 -14.51 -13.74
C GLU A 88 10.72 -14.21 -13.59
N VAL A 89 10.06 -14.01 -14.72
CA VAL A 89 8.62 -13.82 -14.76
C VAL A 89 7.92 -15.18 -14.81
N THR A 90 7.25 -15.54 -13.71
CA THR A 90 6.48 -16.79 -13.58
C THR A 90 5.08 -16.69 -14.17
N GLY A 91 4.62 -15.46 -14.42
CA GLY A 91 3.32 -15.14 -14.98
C GLY A 91 2.28 -14.85 -13.91
N ARG A 92 1.19 -14.20 -14.32
CA ARG A 92 0.15 -13.72 -13.41
C ARG A 92 -1.03 -14.69 -13.38
N LEU A 93 -1.45 -15.05 -12.17
CA LEU A 93 -2.64 -15.85 -11.89
C LEU A 93 -3.85 -14.96 -11.53
N ALA A 94 -3.60 -13.86 -10.81
CA ALA A 94 -4.62 -12.97 -10.28
C ALA A 94 -5.03 -11.88 -11.29
N GLY A 95 -6.34 -11.64 -11.46
CA GLY A 95 -6.89 -10.57 -12.30
C GLY A 95 -7.27 -11.02 -13.72
N ARG A 96 -7.63 -10.10 -14.62
CA ARG A 96 -8.09 -10.45 -15.98
C ARG A 96 -6.96 -11.05 -16.82
N GLY A 97 -7.19 -12.19 -17.46
CA GLY A 97 -6.24 -12.85 -18.37
C GLY A 97 -5.02 -13.40 -17.65
N SER A 98 -5.13 -14.63 -17.13
CA SER A 98 -4.00 -15.37 -16.54
C SER A 98 -2.93 -15.59 -17.61
N THR A 99 -1.67 -15.29 -17.29
CA THR A 99 -0.52 -15.53 -18.18
C THR A 99 0.39 -16.63 -17.66
N ALA A 100 0.14 -17.15 -16.46
CA ALA A 100 0.96 -18.19 -15.86
C ALA A 100 0.62 -19.58 -16.42
N PRO A 101 1.58 -20.31 -17.01
CA PRO A 101 1.39 -21.69 -17.42
C PRO A 101 1.47 -22.62 -16.19
N LEU A 102 0.37 -23.27 -15.84
CA LEU A 102 0.23 -24.04 -14.60
C LEU A 102 1.25 -25.18 -14.50
N GLU A 103 1.59 -25.83 -15.61
CA GLU A 103 2.58 -26.91 -15.65
C GLU A 103 3.96 -26.41 -15.24
N LYS A 104 4.35 -25.19 -15.65
CA LYS A 104 5.62 -24.60 -15.20
C LYS A 104 5.57 -24.28 -13.72
N LEU A 105 4.45 -23.77 -13.20
CA LEU A 105 4.32 -23.49 -11.76
C LEU A 105 4.46 -24.76 -10.92
N VAL A 106 3.87 -25.87 -11.36
CA VAL A 106 4.04 -27.18 -10.70
C VAL A 106 5.50 -27.62 -10.72
N ALA A 107 6.20 -27.44 -11.84
CA ALA A 107 7.61 -27.82 -11.97
C ALA A 107 8.53 -27.03 -11.01
N LEU A 108 8.17 -25.80 -10.65
CA LEU A 108 8.88 -24.97 -9.67
C LEU A 108 8.77 -25.51 -8.23
N LYS A 109 7.77 -26.37 -7.96
CA LYS A 109 7.50 -26.95 -6.64
C LYS A 109 7.45 -25.89 -5.52
N PRO A 110 6.58 -24.87 -5.63
CA PRO A 110 6.38 -23.90 -4.58
C PRO A 110 5.70 -24.56 -3.37
N ASP A 111 6.00 -24.08 -2.18
CA ASP A 111 5.31 -24.50 -0.96
C ASP A 111 3.95 -23.79 -0.85
N ILE A 112 3.86 -22.56 -1.38
CA ILE A 112 2.64 -21.75 -1.34
C ILE A 112 2.60 -20.72 -2.48
N ILE A 113 1.39 -20.49 -2.99
CA ILE A 113 1.03 -19.34 -3.82
C ILE A 113 0.30 -18.33 -2.94
N VAL A 114 0.74 -17.08 -2.93
CA VAL A 114 0.15 -16.01 -2.14
C VAL A 114 -0.40 -14.92 -3.07
N ASP A 115 -1.67 -14.58 -2.88
CA ASP A 115 -2.29 -13.39 -3.45
C ASP A 115 -2.73 -12.43 -2.34
N VAL A 116 -2.69 -11.13 -2.64
CA VAL A 116 -3.07 -10.08 -1.67
C VAL A 116 -3.78 -8.90 -2.32
N GLY A 117 -4.58 -8.19 -1.52
CA GLY A 117 -5.34 -7.00 -1.95
C GLY A 117 -6.84 -7.29 -2.00
N SER A 118 -7.62 -6.42 -2.65
CA SER A 118 -9.09 -6.53 -2.64
C SER A 118 -9.60 -7.86 -3.19
N VAL A 119 -10.20 -8.66 -2.31
CA VAL A 119 -10.74 -9.98 -2.67
C VAL A 119 -12.15 -9.87 -3.23
N SER A 120 -12.43 -10.67 -4.24
CA SER A 120 -13.75 -10.82 -4.85
C SER A 120 -14.04 -12.28 -5.13
N LYS A 121 -15.30 -12.62 -5.42
CA LYS A 121 -15.69 -14.01 -5.76
C LYS A 121 -14.87 -14.59 -6.91
N SER A 122 -14.46 -13.78 -7.89
CA SER A 122 -13.64 -14.26 -9.01
C SER A 122 -12.20 -14.58 -8.60
N TYR A 123 -11.64 -13.86 -7.62
CA TYR A 123 -10.31 -14.17 -7.07
C TYR A 123 -10.35 -15.47 -6.27
N LEU A 124 -11.36 -15.66 -5.40
CA LEU A 124 -11.56 -16.91 -4.66
C LEU A 124 -11.71 -18.11 -5.60
N ALA A 125 -12.57 -18.01 -6.61
CA ALA A 125 -12.76 -19.08 -7.60
C ALA A 125 -11.48 -19.35 -8.42
N THR A 126 -10.67 -18.32 -8.69
CA THR A 126 -9.39 -18.48 -9.39
C THR A 126 -8.41 -19.27 -8.54
N ALA A 127 -8.26 -18.92 -7.26
CA ALA A 127 -7.37 -19.63 -6.34
C ALA A 127 -7.80 -21.08 -6.13
N GLU A 128 -9.09 -21.32 -5.92
CA GLU A 128 -9.65 -22.66 -5.81
C GLU A 128 -9.36 -23.50 -7.05
N ARG A 129 -9.63 -22.97 -8.25
CA ARG A 129 -9.36 -23.66 -9.51
C ARG A 129 -7.87 -23.96 -9.67
N VAL A 130 -6.99 -23.02 -9.37
CA VAL A 130 -5.53 -23.24 -9.46
C VAL A 130 -5.10 -24.35 -8.51
N ASN A 131 -5.59 -24.34 -7.28
CA ASN A 131 -5.33 -25.41 -6.32
C ASN A 131 -5.87 -26.77 -6.82
N GLN A 132 -7.12 -26.85 -7.30
CA GLN A 132 -7.69 -28.09 -7.83
C GLN A 132 -6.89 -28.66 -9.01
N GLN A 133 -6.38 -27.79 -9.90
CA GLN A 133 -5.63 -28.19 -11.09
C GLN A 133 -4.18 -28.58 -10.81
N THR A 134 -3.55 -27.96 -9.81
CA THR A 134 -2.10 -28.09 -9.57
C THR A 134 -1.76 -28.81 -8.27
N GLN A 135 -2.73 -28.94 -7.36
CA GLN A 135 -2.57 -29.36 -5.97
C GLN A 135 -1.63 -28.46 -5.14
N LEU A 136 -1.23 -27.30 -5.67
CA LEU A 136 -0.38 -26.34 -4.96
C LEU A 136 -1.21 -25.55 -3.94
N PRO A 137 -0.72 -25.38 -2.70
CA PRO A 137 -1.40 -24.56 -1.72
C PRO A 137 -1.52 -23.11 -2.20
N PHE A 138 -2.71 -22.52 -2.03
CA PHE A 138 -3.02 -21.15 -2.45
C PHE A 138 -3.72 -20.41 -1.32
N VAL A 139 -3.19 -19.25 -0.94
CA VAL A 139 -3.82 -18.35 0.04
C VAL A 139 -4.09 -16.98 -0.57
N LEU A 140 -5.27 -16.43 -0.26
CA LEU A 140 -5.62 -15.04 -0.53
C LEU A 140 -5.78 -14.29 0.79
N VAL A 141 -5.04 -13.20 0.93
CA VAL A 141 -5.14 -12.30 2.07
C VAL A 141 -5.73 -10.98 1.60
N ASP A 142 -6.95 -10.67 2.07
CA ASP A 142 -7.60 -9.39 1.80
C ASP A 142 -6.87 -8.25 2.52
N GLY A 143 -7.25 -7.02 2.22
CA GLY A 143 -6.76 -5.86 2.95
C GLY A 143 -6.96 -4.58 2.17
N LYS A 144 -7.62 -3.62 2.83
CA LYS A 144 -7.65 -2.22 2.41
C LYS A 144 -6.42 -1.48 2.91
N PHE A 145 -6.17 -0.29 2.39
CA PHE A 145 -5.06 0.56 2.83
C PHE A 145 -4.95 0.72 4.37
N PRO A 146 -6.02 0.97 5.14
CA PRO A 146 -5.94 1.06 6.61
C PRO A 146 -5.46 -0.22 7.30
N GLN A 147 -5.62 -1.38 6.64
CA GLN A 147 -5.30 -2.70 7.17
C GLN A 147 -3.90 -3.16 6.74
N THR A 148 -3.09 -2.29 6.13
CA THR A 148 -1.77 -2.65 5.57
C THR A 148 -0.87 -3.32 6.60
N ALA A 149 -0.83 -2.83 7.85
CA ALA A 149 -0.02 -3.43 8.91
C ALA A 149 -0.47 -4.85 9.26
N GLN A 150 -1.79 -5.06 9.42
CA GLN A 150 -2.37 -6.38 9.69
C GLN A 150 -2.10 -7.34 8.53
N GLN A 151 -2.29 -6.90 7.27
CA GLN A 151 -2.01 -7.73 6.08
C GLN A 151 -0.54 -8.16 6.01
N ILE A 152 0.40 -7.26 6.31
CA ILE A 152 1.83 -7.59 6.39
C ILE A 152 2.06 -8.70 7.43
N ARG A 153 1.52 -8.57 8.65
CA ARG A 153 1.68 -9.58 9.71
C ARG A 153 1.09 -10.93 9.33
N GLU A 154 -0.08 -10.95 8.72
CA GLU A 154 -0.73 -12.20 8.31
C GLU A 154 0.07 -12.93 7.23
N VAL A 155 0.51 -12.22 6.19
CA VAL A 155 1.36 -12.81 5.14
C VAL A 155 2.69 -13.27 5.75
N ALA A 156 3.29 -12.49 6.64
CA ALA A 156 4.54 -12.85 7.32
C ALA A 156 4.42 -14.15 8.11
N LYS A 157 3.32 -14.31 8.86
CA LYS A 157 3.01 -15.54 9.58
C LYS A 157 2.82 -16.73 8.63
N LEU A 158 2.10 -16.54 7.53
CA LEU A 158 1.87 -17.61 6.54
C LEU A 158 3.16 -18.12 5.90
N ILE A 159 4.15 -17.25 5.71
CA ILE A 159 5.42 -17.62 5.05
C ILE A 159 6.58 -17.83 6.02
N GLY A 160 6.37 -17.70 7.34
CA GLY A 160 7.42 -17.84 8.36
C GLY A 160 8.49 -16.75 8.31
N SER A 161 8.07 -15.49 8.15
CA SER A 161 8.92 -14.27 8.11
C SER A 161 8.46 -13.23 9.14
N GLU A 162 7.96 -13.67 10.30
CA GLU A 162 7.30 -12.84 11.32
C GLU A 162 8.18 -11.70 11.84
N GLU A 163 9.47 -11.93 12.09
CA GLU A 163 10.37 -10.87 12.59
C GLU A 163 10.51 -9.71 11.59
N LYS A 164 10.65 -10.03 10.30
CA LYS A 164 10.69 -9.04 9.22
C LYS A 164 9.32 -8.39 9.06
N GLY A 165 8.25 -9.19 9.09
CA GLY A 165 6.87 -8.73 9.04
C GLY A 165 6.54 -7.70 10.11
N GLU A 166 6.95 -7.94 11.36
CA GLU A 166 6.67 -7.03 12.46
C GLU A 166 7.36 -5.68 12.29
N LYS A 167 8.62 -5.67 11.81
CA LYS A 167 9.35 -4.43 11.50
C LYS A 167 8.63 -3.60 10.43
N LEU A 168 8.17 -4.25 9.35
CA LEU A 168 7.42 -3.58 8.28
C LEU A 168 6.04 -3.10 8.75
N ALA A 169 5.33 -3.91 9.54
CA ALA A 169 4.02 -3.59 10.08
C ALA A 169 4.08 -2.41 11.07
N THR A 170 5.08 -2.37 11.95
CA THR A 170 5.31 -1.25 12.87
C THR A 170 5.56 0.06 12.12
N TYR A 171 6.36 0.01 11.03
CA TYR A 171 6.53 1.17 10.15
C TYR A 171 5.19 1.59 9.51
N ALA A 172 4.42 0.63 9.01
CA ALA A 172 3.12 0.89 8.40
C ALA A 172 2.15 1.55 9.39
N GLU A 173 2.07 1.07 10.64
CA GLU A 173 1.26 1.68 11.70
C GLU A 173 1.65 3.13 11.98
N LYS A 174 2.95 3.40 12.08
CA LYS A 174 3.48 4.76 12.26
C LYS A 174 3.03 5.66 11.12
N VAL A 175 3.17 5.22 9.87
CA VAL A 175 2.75 6.01 8.70
C VAL A 175 1.24 6.20 8.67
N LEU A 176 0.46 5.15 8.91
CA LEU A 176 -1.00 5.21 8.92
C LEU A 176 -1.48 6.23 9.97
N ALA A 177 -0.98 6.13 11.21
CA ALA A 177 -1.34 7.05 12.29
C ALA A 177 -0.95 8.51 12.00
N LEU A 178 0.20 8.75 11.36
CA LEU A 178 0.64 10.11 11.00
C LEU A 178 -0.17 10.74 9.86
N THR A 179 -0.70 9.91 8.96
CA THR A 179 -1.27 10.38 7.69
C THR A 179 -2.79 10.35 7.66
N GLU A 180 -3.44 9.62 8.58
CA GLU A 180 -4.90 9.54 8.68
C GLU A 180 -5.53 10.93 8.80
N ASN A 181 -6.37 11.29 7.84
CA ASN A 181 -7.05 12.60 7.75
C ASN A 181 -6.11 13.81 7.88
N SER A 182 -4.81 13.64 7.65
CA SER A 182 -3.79 14.69 7.83
C SER A 182 -4.04 15.92 6.96
N VAL A 183 -4.66 15.74 5.79
CA VAL A 183 -4.99 16.79 4.81
C VAL A 183 -6.46 17.26 4.94
N ARG A 184 -7.28 16.58 5.76
CA ARG A 184 -8.71 16.87 5.86
C ARG A 184 -8.93 18.30 6.35
N ASN A 185 -9.69 19.06 5.58
CA ASN A 185 -10.15 20.39 5.96
C ASN A 185 -11.65 20.52 5.65
N GLU A 186 -12.49 20.48 6.69
CA GLU A 186 -13.95 20.54 6.55
C GLU A 186 -14.45 21.88 5.98
N LYS A 187 -13.70 22.97 6.17
CA LYS A 187 -14.08 24.29 5.64
C LYS A 187 -13.69 24.46 4.18
N GLN A 188 -12.58 23.86 3.77
CA GLN A 188 -12.06 23.94 2.41
C GLN A 188 -11.48 22.58 1.98
N PRO A 189 -12.34 21.61 1.63
CA PRO A 189 -11.88 20.30 1.17
C PRO A 189 -11.08 20.44 -0.13
N VAL A 190 -9.90 19.80 -0.19
CA VAL A 190 -9.10 19.78 -1.42
C VAL A 190 -9.60 18.65 -2.32
N SER A 191 -10.19 19.02 -3.46
CA SER A 191 -10.67 18.07 -4.46
C SER A 191 -9.55 17.65 -5.42
N VAL A 192 -9.45 16.35 -5.70
CA VAL A 192 -8.35 15.74 -6.44
C VAL A 192 -8.88 14.88 -7.58
N TYR A 193 -8.26 15.00 -8.75
CA TYR A 193 -8.37 14.03 -9.83
C TYR A 193 -7.05 13.25 -9.95
N PHE A 194 -7.09 11.94 -9.72
CA PHE A 194 -5.93 11.08 -9.94
C PHE A 194 -5.98 10.44 -11.33
N ALA A 195 -5.24 11.04 -12.25
CA ALA A 195 -5.20 10.69 -13.66
C ALA A 195 -4.28 9.50 -13.93
N ARG A 196 -4.78 8.54 -14.69
CA ARG A 196 -4.08 7.35 -15.17
C ARG A 196 -4.04 7.34 -16.70
N GLY A 197 -3.03 6.63 -17.22
CA GLY A 197 -2.80 6.49 -18.65
C GLY A 197 -2.13 7.73 -19.26
N ALA A 198 -1.64 7.58 -20.49
CA ALA A 198 -0.90 8.63 -21.19
C ALA A 198 -1.80 9.80 -21.63
N ASP A 199 -3.11 9.56 -21.81
CA ASP A 199 -4.10 10.59 -22.11
C ASP A 199 -4.72 11.21 -20.85
N GLY A 200 -4.47 10.62 -19.67
CA GLY A 200 -4.99 11.07 -18.39
C GLY A 200 -6.50 10.95 -18.23
N LEU A 201 -7.19 10.18 -19.08
CA LEU A 201 -8.65 10.04 -19.08
C LEU A 201 -9.13 8.74 -18.42
N GLU A 202 -8.25 8.03 -17.72
CA GLU A 202 -8.61 6.93 -16.84
C GLU A 202 -8.37 7.32 -15.37
N THR A 203 -9.19 6.81 -14.46
CA THR A 203 -9.05 7.10 -13.02
C THR A 203 -9.60 5.98 -12.16
N GLY A 204 -9.12 5.90 -10.91
CA GLY A 204 -9.73 5.07 -9.88
C GLY A 204 -10.89 5.79 -9.24
N LEU A 205 -12.08 5.18 -9.24
CA LEU A 205 -13.26 5.77 -8.61
C LEU A 205 -13.12 5.82 -7.09
N ALA A 206 -13.84 6.75 -6.45
CA ALA A 206 -13.87 6.91 -5.00
C ALA A 206 -14.22 5.59 -4.28
N GLY A 207 -13.50 5.28 -3.20
CA GLY A 207 -13.65 4.01 -2.47
C GLY A 207 -13.20 2.75 -3.23
N SER A 208 -12.59 2.87 -4.42
CA SER A 208 -11.84 1.77 -5.04
C SER A 208 -10.43 1.66 -4.44
N ILE A 209 -9.81 0.49 -4.52
CA ILE A 209 -8.43 0.26 -4.07
C ILE A 209 -7.41 1.25 -4.66
N HIS A 210 -7.72 1.80 -5.84
CA HIS A 210 -6.89 2.76 -6.57
C HIS A 210 -7.02 4.21 -6.06
N GLY A 211 -8.02 4.49 -5.22
CA GLY A 211 -8.26 5.81 -4.60
C GLY A 211 -8.13 5.82 -3.07
N GLU A 212 -8.03 4.66 -2.42
CA GLU A 212 -8.05 4.53 -0.94
C GLU A 212 -7.07 5.43 -0.20
N VAL A 213 -5.88 5.69 -0.77
CA VAL A 213 -4.87 6.55 -0.12
C VAL A 213 -5.32 8.00 -0.08
N LEU A 214 -6.04 8.47 -1.11
CA LEU A 214 -6.59 9.82 -1.16
C LEU A 214 -7.64 10.00 -0.06
N ASP A 215 -8.56 9.03 0.02
CA ASP A 215 -9.61 9.00 1.03
C ASP A 215 -9.01 8.95 2.45
N TRP A 216 -7.95 8.15 2.64
CA TRP A 216 -7.25 8.00 3.92
C TRP A 216 -6.64 9.30 4.43
N VAL A 217 -5.93 10.04 3.57
CA VAL A 217 -5.32 11.31 3.98
C VAL A 217 -6.33 12.45 4.10
N GLY A 218 -7.57 12.25 3.65
CA GLY A 218 -8.65 13.23 3.72
C GLY A 218 -8.81 14.11 2.47
N LEU A 219 -8.24 13.71 1.34
CA LEU A 219 -8.46 14.36 0.05
C LEU A 219 -9.79 13.88 -0.56
N LYS A 220 -10.49 14.77 -1.26
CA LYS A 220 -11.77 14.43 -1.91
C LYS A 220 -11.53 14.00 -3.36
N ASN A 221 -11.64 12.71 -3.66
CA ASN A 221 -11.61 12.24 -5.04
C ASN A 221 -12.83 12.77 -5.81
N VAL A 222 -12.62 13.52 -6.91
CA VAL A 222 -13.73 14.03 -7.74
C VAL A 222 -14.40 12.95 -8.57
N ALA A 223 -13.71 11.83 -8.82
CA ALA A 223 -14.22 10.69 -9.56
C ALA A 223 -15.09 9.79 -8.66
N ASP A 224 -16.16 10.36 -8.14
CA ASP A 224 -17.15 9.66 -7.33
C ASP A 224 -18.38 9.32 -8.18
N VAL A 225 -18.47 8.06 -8.59
CA VAL A 225 -19.61 7.53 -9.35
C VAL A 225 -20.32 6.52 -8.46
N ALA A 226 -21.57 6.84 -8.08
CA ALA A 226 -22.33 6.05 -7.13
C ALA A 226 -22.40 4.57 -7.53
N GLY A 227 -22.02 3.69 -6.60
CA GLY A 227 -22.08 2.24 -6.75
C GLY A 227 -20.92 1.60 -7.52
N GLU A 228 -20.00 2.38 -8.09
CA GLU A 228 -18.84 1.86 -8.84
C GLU A 228 -17.53 2.06 -8.08
N LYS A 229 -16.78 0.98 -7.85
CA LYS A 229 -15.50 0.98 -7.11
C LYS A 229 -14.39 0.31 -7.91
N LYS A 230 -14.17 0.81 -9.12
CA LYS A 230 -13.24 0.26 -10.13
C LYS A 230 -12.48 1.37 -10.83
N ILE A 231 -11.64 1.00 -11.78
CA ILE A 231 -11.07 1.95 -12.76
C ILE A 231 -12.16 2.26 -13.79
N ALA A 232 -12.31 3.54 -14.13
CA ALA A 232 -13.21 4.01 -15.16
C ALA A 232 -12.49 4.97 -16.11
N ARG A 233 -12.99 5.04 -17.34
CA ARG A 233 -12.63 6.09 -18.29
C ARG A 233 -13.59 7.26 -18.09
N VAL A 234 -13.07 8.48 -18.06
CA VAL A 234 -13.82 9.73 -17.90
C VAL A 234 -13.65 10.61 -19.13
N SER A 235 -14.58 11.53 -19.35
CA SER A 235 -14.50 12.49 -20.45
C SER A 235 -13.92 13.83 -20.00
N MET A 236 -13.45 14.63 -20.93
CA MET A 236 -12.97 15.98 -20.63
C MET A 236 -14.11 16.87 -20.13
N GLU A 237 -15.31 16.73 -20.68
CA GLU A 237 -16.50 17.46 -20.25
C GLU A 237 -16.82 17.17 -18.77
N GLN A 238 -16.71 15.91 -18.36
CA GLN A 238 -16.91 15.52 -16.97
C GLN A 238 -15.85 16.13 -16.04
N LEU A 239 -14.59 16.17 -16.48
CA LEU A 239 -13.52 16.85 -15.74
C LEU A 239 -13.76 18.36 -15.63
N LEU A 240 -14.27 19.00 -16.69
CA LEU A 240 -14.64 20.41 -16.69
C LEU A 240 -15.83 20.73 -15.78
N GLN A 241 -16.74 19.77 -15.57
CA GLN A 241 -17.81 19.89 -14.58
C GLN A 241 -17.29 19.71 -13.16
N TRP A 242 -16.37 18.77 -12.94
CA TRP A 242 -15.82 18.50 -11.62
C TRP A 242 -14.88 19.59 -11.11
N GLN A 243 -14.11 20.26 -11.99
CA GLN A 243 -13.12 21.28 -11.64
C GLN A 243 -12.26 20.89 -10.41
N PRO A 244 -11.46 19.81 -10.49
CA PRO A 244 -10.61 19.42 -9.38
C PRO A 244 -9.66 20.57 -9.00
N ASN A 245 -9.38 20.72 -7.70
CA ASN A 245 -8.37 21.67 -7.22
C ASN A 245 -6.96 21.20 -7.58
N VAL A 246 -6.75 19.89 -7.61
CA VAL A 246 -5.46 19.25 -7.83
C VAL A 246 -5.57 18.11 -8.84
N ILE A 247 -4.57 17.97 -9.72
CA ILE A 247 -4.40 16.77 -10.56
C ILE A 247 -3.15 16.01 -10.13
N LEU A 248 -3.30 14.72 -9.88
CA LEU A 248 -2.18 13.82 -9.58
C LEU A 248 -2.00 12.81 -10.71
N THR A 249 -0.75 12.42 -11.01
CA THR A 249 -0.48 11.33 -11.95
C THR A 249 0.84 10.63 -11.65
N HIS A 250 0.96 9.36 -12.02
CA HIS A 250 2.25 8.67 -12.13
C HIS A 250 2.85 8.75 -13.54
N ASP A 251 2.07 9.16 -14.54
CA ASP A 251 2.50 9.16 -15.93
C ASP A 251 3.23 10.46 -16.29
N LYS A 252 4.52 10.34 -16.59
CA LYS A 252 5.36 11.48 -16.95
C LYS A 252 4.91 12.13 -18.26
N ASN A 253 4.46 11.35 -19.24
CA ASN A 253 4.02 11.90 -20.53
C ASN A 253 2.76 12.74 -20.33
N PHE A 254 1.82 12.24 -19.52
CA PHE A 254 0.64 13.00 -19.16
C PHE A 254 0.98 14.26 -18.36
N TYR A 255 1.91 14.18 -17.40
CA TYR A 255 2.38 15.35 -16.66
C TYR A 255 2.97 16.43 -17.58
N GLU A 256 3.72 16.06 -18.61
CA GLU A 256 4.22 17.02 -19.62
C GLU A 256 3.09 17.54 -20.54
N LEU A 257 2.12 16.70 -20.87
CA LEU A 257 0.94 17.09 -21.65
C LEU A 257 0.13 18.19 -20.94
N LEU A 258 -0.05 18.10 -19.63
CA LEU A 258 -0.76 19.11 -18.82
C LEU A 258 -0.14 20.52 -18.95
N LYS A 259 1.15 20.62 -19.28
CA LYS A 259 1.83 21.91 -19.44
C LYS A 259 1.59 22.56 -20.80
N THR A 260 1.17 21.80 -21.80
CA THR A 260 1.20 22.22 -23.21
C THR A 260 -0.14 22.12 -23.93
N ALA A 261 -1.02 21.20 -23.52
CA ALA A 261 -2.26 20.93 -24.24
C ALA A 261 -3.41 21.87 -23.81
N ASP A 262 -3.93 22.64 -24.76
CA ASP A 262 -4.99 23.65 -24.56
C ASP A 262 -6.27 23.07 -23.93
N VAL A 263 -6.62 21.83 -24.27
CA VAL A 263 -7.81 21.16 -23.71
C VAL A 263 -7.75 21.06 -22.18
N TRP A 264 -6.55 20.85 -21.62
CA TRP A 264 -6.33 20.73 -20.17
C TRP A 264 -6.21 22.11 -19.50
N GLN A 265 -5.81 23.16 -20.24
CA GLN A 265 -5.70 24.53 -19.73
C GLN A 265 -7.06 25.12 -19.31
N GLN A 266 -8.18 24.47 -19.63
CA GLN A 266 -9.50 24.88 -19.16
C GLN A 266 -9.76 24.50 -17.68
N LEU A 267 -9.00 23.56 -17.12
CA LEU A 267 -9.11 23.17 -15.71
C LEU A 267 -8.38 24.15 -14.80
N SER A 268 -9.03 24.55 -13.71
CA SER A 268 -8.46 25.46 -12.73
C SER A 268 -7.15 24.92 -12.10
N ALA A 269 -7.07 23.62 -11.84
CA ALA A 269 -5.85 22.98 -11.36
C ALA A 269 -4.65 23.21 -12.29
N VAL A 270 -4.86 23.15 -13.61
CA VAL A 270 -3.79 23.34 -14.60
C VAL A 270 -3.37 24.79 -14.68
N LYS A 271 -4.34 25.73 -14.78
CA LYS A 271 -4.08 27.18 -14.77
C LYS A 271 -3.29 27.62 -13.54
N ASN A 272 -3.63 27.07 -12.38
CA ASN A 272 -3.02 27.39 -11.09
C ASN A 272 -1.76 26.54 -10.78
N LYS A 273 -1.31 25.71 -11.74
CA LYS A 273 -0.16 24.81 -11.62
C LYS A 273 -0.24 23.86 -10.41
N GLN A 274 -1.46 23.49 -10.02
CA GLN A 274 -1.78 22.51 -8.99
C GLN A 274 -1.87 21.11 -9.59
N PHE A 275 -0.80 20.69 -10.28
CA PHE A 275 -0.69 19.35 -10.81
C PHE A 275 0.68 18.75 -10.54
N TYR A 276 0.70 17.48 -10.16
CA TYR A 276 1.88 16.84 -9.59
C TYR A 276 2.16 15.48 -10.23
N LEU A 277 3.43 15.27 -10.57
CA LEU A 277 3.96 13.95 -10.89
C LEU A 277 4.32 13.25 -9.59
N VAL A 278 3.48 12.30 -9.19
CA VAL A 278 3.71 11.50 -7.98
C VAL A 278 4.78 10.45 -8.27
N PRO A 279 5.79 10.27 -7.40
CA PRO A 279 6.84 9.30 -7.65
C PRO A 279 6.30 7.89 -7.88
N ALA A 280 7.01 7.13 -8.73
CA ALA A 280 6.61 5.80 -9.14
C ALA A 280 7.79 4.82 -9.18
N GLU A 281 8.78 5.05 -8.32
CA GLU A 281 9.97 4.22 -8.22
C GLU A 281 10.16 3.75 -6.77
N PRO A 282 10.43 2.44 -6.56
CA PRO A 282 10.57 1.42 -7.59
C PRO A 282 9.23 0.95 -8.20
N PHE A 283 8.12 1.20 -7.50
CA PHE A 283 6.75 1.05 -7.98
C PHE A 283 5.96 2.34 -7.70
N GLY A 284 4.76 2.46 -8.31
CA GLY A 284 3.85 3.58 -8.09
C GLY A 284 3.51 3.82 -6.61
N TRP A 285 3.64 5.06 -6.13
CA TRP A 285 3.41 5.41 -4.73
C TRP A 285 1.93 5.52 -4.33
N LEU A 286 1.00 5.70 -5.27
CA LEU A 286 -0.44 5.72 -4.98
C LEU A 286 -1.14 4.51 -5.59
N ASP A 287 -0.70 4.12 -6.77
CA ASP A 287 -1.28 3.05 -7.58
C ASP A 287 -0.23 2.56 -8.59
N GLN A 288 -0.41 1.38 -9.17
CA GLN A 288 0.52 0.70 -10.10
C GLN A 288 1.73 -0.02 -9.45
N PRO A 289 1.48 -1.14 -8.75
CA PRO A 289 0.19 -1.65 -8.29
C PRO A 289 -0.17 -1.10 -6.89
N PRO A 290 -1.45 -1.15 -6.45
CA PRO A 290 -1.88 -0.61 -5.16
C PRO A 290 -1.48 -1.55 -3.99
N SER A 291 -0.18 -1.63 -3.71
CA SER A 291 0.42 -2.46 -2.65
C SER A 291 1.03 -1.59 -1.54
N VAL A 292 2.00 -2.11 -0.79
CA VAL A 292 2.65 -1.44 0.36
C VAL A 292 3.34 -0.11 0.01
N ASN A 293 3.62 0.17 -1.26
CA ASN A 293 4.14 1.47 -1.72
C ASN A 293 3.18 2.63 -1.45
N ARG A 294 1.90 2.32 -1.25
CA ARG A 294 0.88 3.29 -0.85
C ARG A 294 1.22 4.04 0.45
N LEU A 295 2.06 3.45 1.32
CA LEU A 295 2.59 4.12 2.51
C LEU A 295 3.47 5.32 2.15
N LEU A 296 4.34 5.19 1.11
CA LEU A 296 5.12 6.31 0.59
C LEU A 296 4.20 7.40 0.03
N GLY A 297 3.15 7.00 -0.67
CA GLY A 297 2.13 7.91 -1.20
C GLY A 297 1.41 8.71 -0.11
N ALA A 298 1.00 8.06 0.97
CA ALA A 298 0.36 8.73 2.10
C ALA A 298 1.30 9.78 2.74
N VAL A 299 2.57 9.43 2.95
CA VAL A 299 3.61 10.34 3.45
C VAL A 299 3.83 11.51 2.49
N TRP A 300 3.92 11.24 1.20
CA TRP A 300 4.08 12.26 0.15
C TRP A 300 2.90 13.23 0.11
N LEU A 301 1.67 12.72 0.14
CA LEU A 301 0.45 13.55 0.14
C LEU A 301 0.37 14.42 1.40
N ALA A 302 0.61 13.84 2.58
CA ALA A 302 0.63 14.58 3.83
C ALA A 302 1.69 15.70 3.79
N HIS A 303 2.89 15.41 3.28
CA HIS A 303 3.93 16.44 3.15
C HIS A 303 3.55 17.58 2.19
N HIS A 304 2.91 17.27 1.06
CA HIS A 304 2.58 18.26 0.04
C HIS A 304 1.36 19.13 0.40
N PHE A 305 0.39 18.58 1.13
CA PHE A 305 -0.88 19.26 1.40
C PHE A 305 -1.13 19.57 2.88
N ALA A 306 -0.27 19.08 3.79
CA ALA A 306 -0.32 19.30 5.24
C ALA A 306 1.09 19.30 5.85
N ALA A 307 1.97 20.19 5.36
CA ALA A 307 3.38 20.27 5.76
C ALA A 307 3.58 20.54 7.27
N GLU A 308 2.57 21.07 7.96
CA GLU A 308 2.55 21.22 9.42
C GLU A 308 2.38 19.90 10.17
N LYS A 309 1.89 18.85 9.50
CA LYS A 309 1.76 17.49 10.02
C LYS A 309 2.98 16.64 9.69
N VAL A 310 3.46 16.73 8.45
CA VAL A 310 4.64 16.03 7.96
C VAL A 310 5.60 17.02 7.34
N ASP A 311 6.49 17.56 8.17
CA ASP A 311 7.49 18.53 7.72
C ASP A 311 8.57 17.87 6.83
N ALA A 312 9.46 18.68 6.25
CA ALA A 312 10.50 18.20 5.34
C ALA A 312 11.48 17.21 6.00
N LYS A 313 11.77 17.37 7.30
CA LYS A 313 12.68 16.48 8.04
C LYS A 313 12.02 15.12 8.28
N GLN A 314 10.76 15.13 8.71
CA GLN A 314 10.00 13.91 8.93
C GLN A 314 9.72 13.18 7.63
N TYR A 315 9.38 13.91 6.56
CA TYR A 315 9.26 13.37 5.20
C TYR A 315 10.55 12.66 4.78
N ALA A 316 11.71 13.34 4.85
CA ALA A 316 12.99 12.75 4.49
C ALA A 316 13.29 11.47 5.28
N MET A 317 13.09 11.48 6.60
CA MET A 317 13.29 10.30 7.45
C MET A 317 12.37 9.15 7.04
N LEU A 318 11.07 9.38 6.88
CA LEU A 318 10.10 8.34 6.55
C LEU A 318 10.36 7.70 5.18
N ILE A 319 10.77 8.49 4.18
CA ILE A 319 11.12 7.96 2.86
C ILE A 319 12.41 7.12 2.95
N ASN A 320 13.47 7.60 3.59
CA ASN A 320 14.71 6.82 3.73
C ASN A 320 14.48 5.52 4.51
N ASP A 321 13.75 5.58 5.63
CA ASP A 321 13.39 4.42 6.43
C ASP A 321 12.60 3.38 5.61
N TYR A 322 11.68 3.83 4.76
CA TYR A 322 10.92 2.93 3.89
C TYR A 322 11.84 2.17 2.94
N PHE A 323 12.71 2.85 2.20
CA PHE A 323 13.60 2.18 1.23
C PHE A 323 14.56 1.21 1.92
N ALA A 324 15.07 1.59 3.10
CA ALA A 324 15.91 0.72 3.90
C ALA A 324 15.15 -0.53 4.38
N LEU A 325 13.93 -0.37 4.89
CA LEU A 325 13.13 -1.46 5.45
C LEU A 325 12.51 -2.35 4.37
N PHE A 326 11.86 -1.77 3.37
CA PHE A 326 11.07 -2.49 2.37
C PHE A 326 11.90 -2.96 1.17
N TYR A 327 13.05 -2.34 0.88
CA TYR A 327 13.88 -2.76 -0.26
C TYR A 327 15.32 -3.07 0.09
N GLY A 328 15.73 -2.89 1.36
CA GLY A 328 17.12 -3.07 1.76
C GLY A 328 18.06 -2.07 1.08
N HIS A 329 17.54 -0.91 0.64
CA HIS A 329 18.27 0.05 -0.17
C HIS A 329 18.43 1.38 0.58
N GLN A 330 19.66 1.87 0.67
CA GLN A 330 19.97 3.19 1.22
C GLN A 330 19.99 4.20 0.08
N LEU A 331 19.13 5.23 0.16
CA LEU A 331 19.05 6.24 -0.88
C LEU A 331 20.29 7.13 -0.85
N ASP A 332 20.91 7.31 -2.02
CA ASP A 332 21.92 8.36 -2.21
C ASP A 332 21.27 9.74 -2.38
N GLN A 333 22.09 10.80 -2.36
CA GLN A 333 21.60 12.18 -2.49
C GLN A 333 20.84 12.42 -3.81
N LYS A 334 21.23 11.74 -4.89
CA LYS A 334 20.58 11.90 -6.20
C LYS A 334 19.17 11.30 -6.19
N ALA A 335 19.01 10.14 -5.59
CA ALA A 335 17.72 9.49 -5.40
C ALA A 335 16.85 10.26 -4.41
N GLN A 336 17.42 10.77 -3.32
CA GLN A 336 16.73 11.64 -2.37
C GLN A 336 16.19 12.90 -3.07
N ALA A 337 17.02 13.61 -3.84
CA ALA A 337 16.62 14.80 -4.58
C ALA A 337 15.48 14.51 -5.57
N LYS A 338 15.51 13.33 -6.22
CA LYS A 338 14.43 12.88 -7.12
C LYS A 338 13.09 12.72 -6.41
N PHE A 339 13.11 12.38 -5.13
CA PHE A 339 11.91 12.26 -4.29
C PHE A 339 11.58 13.54 -3.53
N GLY A 340 12.21 14.67 -3.87
CA GLY A 340 11.92 15.97 -3.26
C GLY A 340 12.51 16.16 -1.87
N ILE A 341 13.45 15.30 -1.47
CA ILE A 341 14.22 15.46 -0.23
C ILE A 341 15.37 16.43 -0.52
N LYS A 342 15.48 17.49 0.31
CA LYS A 342 16.48 18.56 0.16
C LYS A 342 17.62 18.43 1.14
#